data_AF-A0A7W4HWB0-F1
#
_entry.id   AF-A0A7W4HWB0-F1
#
_cell.length_a   1.000
_cell.length_b   1.000
_cell.length_c   1.000
_cell.angle_alpha   90.00
_cell.angle_beta   90.00
_cell.angle_gamma   90.00
#
_symmetry.space_group_name_H-M   'P 1'
#
loop_
_entity.id
_entity.type
_entity.pdbx_description
1 polymer ?
#
loop_
_entity_poly.entity_id
_entity_poly.type
_entity_poly.pdbx_seq_one_letter_code
_entity_poly.pdbx_strand_id
1 'polypeptide(L)'
;MQLDSKYTVVGGETCTPPTTYSQCNAALQTMGKYHWSYLNLSYHQDMIADWKNTHCFDEIQKRLGYRFVMKEVQYTEKMESGKNYKLILNFENKGFASPYNPRSAYIKFRSVSDGRIYFSHQIQSNPQFWFTGNHRLEISVNLPSHLPAGDYDVLLHLPDASMSIADRAEYAVRFANIKTWEAATGYNKLFTQTKK
;
A
#
# COMPACT_ATOMS: atom_id res chain seq x y z
N MET A 1 -12.63 17.03 -14.47
CA MET A 1 -11.47 17.09 -13.54
C MET A 1 -11.62 16.18 -12.32
N GLN A 2 -12.63 16.30 -11.45
CA GLN A 2 -12.72 15.46 -10.24
C GLN A 2 -12.80 13.95 -10.54
N LEU A 3 -13.60 13.53 -11.53
CA LEU A 3 -13.67 12.12 -11.93
C LEU A 3 -12.37 11.66 -12.59
N ASP A 4 -11.82 12.47 -13.48
CA ASP A 4 -10.58 12.17 -14.22
C ASP A 4 -9.37 12.05 -13.30
N SER A 5 -9.34 12.83 -12.21
CA SER A 5 -8.25 12.82 -11.23
C SER A 5 -8.10 11.49 -10.49
N LYS A 6 -9.10 10.61 -10.53
CA LYS A 6 -8.97 9.24 -10.01
C LYS A 6 -7.99 8.39 -10.81
N TYR A 7 -7.83 8.70 -12.10
CA TYR A 7 -7.10 7.88 -13.06
C TYR A 7 -5.85 8.57 -13.62
N THR A 8 -5.59 9.82 -13.22
CA THR A 8 -4.50 10.64 -13.73
C THR A 8 -3.65 11.17 -12.57
N VAL A 9 -2.40 11.51 -12.86
CA VAL A 9 -1.51 12.10 -11.87
C VAL A 9 -1.90 13.56 -11.70
N VAL A 10 -2.45 13.89 -10.54
CA VAL A 10 -2.69 15.27 -10.12
C VAL A 10 -1.69 15.65 -9.04
N GLY A 11 -1.13 16.84 -9.14
CA GLY A 11 -0.35 17.44 -8.08
C GLY A 11 -0.30 18.94 -8.29
N GLY A 12 0.50 19.61 -7.48
CA GLY A 12 0.64 21.04 -7.58
C GLY A 12 1.65 21.58 -6.60
N GLU A 13 1.55 22.87 -6.34
CA GLU A 13 2.39 23.62 -5.43
C GLU A 13 1.54 24.59 -4.60
N THR A 14 2.16 25.20 -3.60
CA THR A 14 1.56 26.31 -2.85
C THR A 14 1.44 27.56 -3.75
N CYS A 15 0.72 28.57 -3.32
CA CYS A 15 0.50 29.79 -4.13
C CYS A 15 0.82 31.06 -3.35
N THR A 16 0.99 32.17 -4.08
CA THR A 16 1.01 33.52 -3.52
C THR A 16 0.10 34.46 -4.34
N PRO A 17 -0.63 35.39 -3.70
CA PRO A 17 -0.79 35.51 -2.25
C PRO A 17 -1.61 34.33 -1.68
N PRO A 18 -1.51 34.03 -0.38
CA PRO A 18 -2.38 33.05 0.28
C PRO A 18 -3.85 33.36 0.01
N THR A 19 -4.62 32.32 -0.29
CA THR A 19 -6.07 32.42 -0.52
C THR A 19 -6.83 31.56 0.49
N THR A 20 -8.14 31.72 0.56
CA THR A 20 -9.01 30.82 1.36
C THR A 20 -8.86 29.35 0.95
N TYR A 21 -8.52 29.05 -0.31
CA TYR A 21 -8.25 27.69 -0.78
C TYR A 21 -6.93 27.10 -0.23
N SER A 22 -5.99 27.96 0.14
CA SER A 22 -4.70 27.56 0.70
C SER A 22 -4.72 27.34 2.22
N GLN A 23 -5.80 27.72 2.90
CA GLN A 23 -5.98 27.46 4.32
C GLN A 23 -6.09 25.95 4.58
N CYS A 24 -5.61 25.50 5.73
CA CYS A 24 -5.42 24.07 6.01
C CYS A 24 -6.60 23.16 5.62
N ASN A 25 -7.80 23.42 6.16
CA ASN A 25 -8.96 22.57 5.90
C ASN A 25 -9.37 22.57 4.42
N ALA A 26 -9.31 23.74 3.77
CA ALA A 26 -9.63 23.86 2.35
C ALA A 26 -8.60 23.15 1.47
N ALA A 27 -7.31 23.23 1.83
CA ALA A 27 -6.24 22.53 1.15
C ALA A 27 -6.43 21.00 1.25
N LEU A 28 -6.67 20.46 2.45
CA LEU A 28 -6.92 19.03 2.65
C LEU A 28 -8.17 18.53 1.89
N GLN A 29 -9.25 19.31 1.92
CA GLN A 29 -10.48 19.00 1.18
C GLN A 29 -10.23 19.01 -0.33
N THR A 30 -9.48 19.99 -0.83
CA THR A 30 -9.15 20.12 -2.25
C THR A 30 -8.24 18.97 -2.72
N MET A 31 -7.20 18.66 -1.94
CA MET A 31 -6.28 17.55 -2.23
C MET A 31 -7.02 16.21 -2.28
N GLY A 32 -7.93 15.97 -1.34
CA GLY A 32 -8.79 14.79 -1.36
C GLY A 32 -9.79 14.78 -2.50
N LYS A 33 -10.42 15.92 -2.81
CA LYS A 33 -11.41 16.04 -3.90
C LYS A 33 -10.79 15.75 -5.27
N TYR A 34 -9.55 16.19 -5.49
CA TYR A 34 -8.84 16.05 -6.77
C TYR A 34 -7.70 15.03 -6.73
N HIS A 35 -7.71 14.11 -5.75
CA HIS A 35 -6.79 12.96 -5.66
C HIS A 35 -5.31 13.30 -5.87
N TRP A 36 -4.78 14.23 -5.06
CA TRP A 36 -3.40 14.69 -5.21
C TRP A 36 -2.39 13.57 -4.92
N SER A 37 -1.51 13.32 -5.88
CA SER A 37 -0.42 12.34 -5.84
C SER A 37 0.91 12.93 -5.37
N TYR A 38 1.15 14.23 -5.58
CA TYR A 38 2.37 14.90 -5.15
C TYR A 38 2.14 16.38 -4.85
N LEU A 39 3.07 16.98 -4.12
CA LEU A 39 3.13 18.40 -3.82
C LEU A 39 4.58 18.88 -3.97
N ASN A 40 4.81 19.90 -4.79
CA ASN A 40 6.12 20.58 -4.86
C ASN A 40 6.30 21.43 -3.60
N LEU A 41 7.28 21.05 -2.78
CA LEU A 41 7.61 21.74 -1.53
C LEU A 41 8.64 22.86 -1.72
N SER A 42 9.20 23.03 -2.92
CA SER A 42 10.26 24.02 -3.17
C SER A 42 9.71 25.44 -3.26
N TYR A 43 8.45 25.59 -3.66
CA TYR A 43 7.80 26.88 -3.81
C TYR A 43 6.95 27.25 -2.57
N HIS A 44 6.99 28.55 -2.29
CA HIS A 44 6.41 29.30 -1.17
C HIS A 44 6.54 28.66 0.23
N GLN A 45 7.76 28.70 0.78
CA GLN A 45 8.10 28.16 2.10
C GLN A 45 7.24 28.72 3.25
N ASP A 46 6.78 29.97 3.16
CA ASP A 46 5.95 30.58 4.20
C ASP A 46 4.59 29.89 4.34
N MET A 47 3.99 29.44 3.22
CA MET A 47 2.76 28.65 3.26
C MET A 47 3.00 27.24 3.80
N ILE A 48 4.14 26.64 3.49
CA ILE A 48 4.55 25.36 4.07
C ILE A 48 4.77 25.50 5.58
N ALA A 49 5.36 26.61 6.03
CA ALA A 49 5.55 26.92 7.45
C ALA A 49 4.21 27.11 8.16
N ASP A 50 3.24 27.82 7.55
CA ASP A 50 1.89 27.95 8.08
C ASP A 50 1.19 26.58 8.22
N TRP A 51 1.29 25.72 7.21
CA TRP A 51 0.77 24.34 7.28
C TRP A 51 1.44 23.50 8.37
N LYS A 52 2.74 23.71 8.64
CA LYS A 52 3.43 23.04 9.74
C LYS A 52 2.94 23.55 11.10
N ASN A 53 2.81 24.87 11.25
CA ASN A 53 2.34 25.51 12.48
C ASN A 53 0.89 25.15 12.82
N THR A 54 0.06 24.91 11.80
CA THR A 54 -1.34 24.50 11.96
C THR A 54 -1.53 22.97 11.99
N HIS A 55 -0.45 22.19 12.03
CA HIS A 55 -0.44 20.71 11.96
C HIS A 55 -1.06 20.11 10.69
N CYS A 56 -1.40 20.94 9.70
CA CYS A 56 -1.94 20.52 8.43
C CYS A 56 -0.96 19.67 7.61
N PHE A 57 0.31 20.08 7.67
CA PHE A 57 1.37 19.48 6.88
C PHE A 57 1.53 17.99 7.19
N ASP A 58 1.32 17.57 8.43
CA ASP A 58 1.39 16.16 8.82
C ASP A 58 0.30 15.34 8.11
N GLU A 59 -0.92 15.87 8.01
CA GLU A 59 -2.01 15.20 7.29
C GLU A 59 -1.72 15.15 5.78
N ILE A 60 -1.20 16.23 5.20
CA ILE A 60 -0.79 16.28 3.80
C ILE A 60 0.30 15.23 3.55
N GLN A 61 1.39 15.25 4.32
CA GLN A 61 2.52 14.32 4.18
C GLN A 61 2.08 12.86 4.34
N LYS A 62 1.14 12.60 5.26
CA LYS A 62 0.61 11.27 5.51
C LYS A 62 -0.31 10.77 4.39
N ARG A 63 -1.02 11.66 3.69
CA ARG A 63 -2.12 11.29 2.80
C ARG A 63 -1.85 11.57 1.32
N LEU A 64 -0.81 12.33 0.96
CA LEU A 64 -0.39 12.50 -0.43
C LEU A 64 -0.19 11.14 -1.11
N GLY A 65 -0.69 11.02 -2.34
CA GLY A 65 -0.69 9.74 -3.03
C GLY A 65 -1.56 8.73 -2.28
N TYR A 66 -1.00 7.56 -2.02
CA TYR A 66 -1.69 6.45 -1.37
C TYR A 66 -1.12 6.17 0.01
N ARG A 67 -1.98 5.67 0.91
CA ARG A 67 -1.58 5.16 2.23
C ARG A 67 -2.43 3.95 2.59
N PHE A 68 -1.91 2.76 2.32
CA PHE A 68 -2.63 1.53 2.64
C PHE A 68 -2.47 1.16 4.11
N VAL A 69 -3.59 0.86 4.77
CA VAL A 69 -3.65 0.44 6.17
C VAL A 69 -4.41 -0.87 6.22
N MET A 70 -3.72 -1.97 6.54
CA MET A 70 -4.36 -3.27 6.78
C MET A 70 -5.29 -3.16 7.99
N LYS A 71 -6.48 -3.75 7.88
CA LYS A 71 -7.51 -3.75 8.92
C LYS A 71 -7.70 -5.13 9.51
N GLU A 72 -7.84 -6.12 8.64
CA GLU A 72 -8.17 -7.47 9.04
C GLU A 72 -7.65 -8.45 7.99
N VAL A 73 -7.22 -9.62 8.46
CA VAL A 73 -6.87 -10.74 7.62
C VAL A 73 -7.60 -11.97 8.13
N GLN A 74 -8.36 -12.61 7.25
CA GLN A 74 -9.03 -13.88 7.51
C GLN A 74 -8.42 -14.92 6.58
N TYR A 75 -8.21 -16.14 7.05
CA TYR A 75 -7.55 -17.17 6.25
C TYR A 75 -8.02 -18.57 6.62
N THR A 76 -7.80 -19.54 5.73
CA THR A 76 -8.10 -20.95 5.98
C THR A 76 -7.28 -21.45 7.17
N GLU A 77 -7.95 -21.99 8.19
CA GLU A 77 -7.34 -22.44 9.45
C GLU A 77 -6.25 -23.51 9.24
N LYS A 78 -6.45 -24.40 8.26
CA LYS A 78 -5.51 -25.47 7.92
C LYS A 78 -4.80 -25.17 6.60
N MET A 79 -3.48 -25.16 6.67
CA MET A 79 -2.61 -25.11 5.49
C MET A 79 -2.30 -26.54 5.06
N GLU A 80 -2.88 -27.00 3.95
CA GLU A 80 -2.72 -28.37 3.45
C GLU A 80 -2.07 -28.39 2.07
N SER A 81 -1.10 -29.29 1.86
CA SER A 81 -0.41 -29.42 0.57
C SER A 81 -1.39 -29.82 -0.54
N GLY A 82 -1.28 -29.17 -1.71
CA GLY A 82 -2.13 -29.47 -2.86
C GLY A 82 -3.60 -29.07 -2.70
N LYS A 83 -3.97 -28.44 -1.58
CA LYS A 83 -5.34 -27.97 -1.33
C LYS A 83 -5.47 -26.47 -1.60
N ASN A 84 -6.71 -26.05 -1.79
CA ASN A 84 -7.04 -24.65 -1.92
C ASN A 84 -6.85 -23.94 -0.56
N TYR A 85 -6.19 -22.80 -0.59
CA TYR A 85 -5.99 -21.90 0.52
C TYR A 85 -6.65 -20.56 0.21
N LYS A 86 -7.50 -20.10 1.13
CA LYS A 86 -8.21 -18.84 1.00
C LYS A 86 -7.69 -17.82 2.01
N LEU A 87 -7.53 -16.58 1.56
CA LEU A 87 -7.18 -15.43 2.37
C LEU A 87 -8.07 -14.25 1.95
N ILE A 88 -8.63 -13.56 2.92
CA ILE A 88 -9.35 -12.30 2.73
C ILE A 88 -8.54 -11.22 3.46
N LEU A 89 -8.07 -10.22 2.71
CA LEU A 89 -7.42 -9.04 3.26
C LEU A 89 -8.36 -7.84 3.14
N ASN A 90 -8.81 -7.32 4.28
CA ASN A 90 -9.51 -6.05 4.36
C ASN A 90 -8.48 -4.95 4.68
N PHE A 91 -8.45 -3.91 3.86
CA PHE A 91 -7.57 -2.75 4.08
C PHE A 91 -8.24 -1.45 3.64
N GLU A 92 -7.69 -0.33 4.06
CA GLU A 92 -8.16 1.00 3.71
C GLU A 92 -7.03 1.77 3.03
N ASN A 93 -7.29 2.39 1.89
CA ASN A 93 -6.42 3.46 1.39
C ASN A 93 -6.85 4.79 2.02
N LYS A 94 -6.03 5.28 2.97
CA LYS A 94 -6.20 6.56 3.66
C LYS A 94 -5.58 7.75 2.91
N GLY A 95 -4.93 7.49 1.78
CA GLY A 95 -4.36 8.52 0.93
C GLY A 95 -5.42 9.36 0.21
N PHE A 96 -4.98 10.34 -0.56
CA PHE A 96 -5.84 11.12 -1.44
C PHE A 96 -6.05 10.42 -2.78
N ALA A 97 -5.10 9.62 -3.24
CA ALA A 97 -5.07 8.93 -4.52
C ALA A 97 -4.72 7.44 -4.39
N SER A 98 -4.81 6.70 -5.48
CA SER A 98 -4.22 5.36 -5.64
C SER A 98 -2.81 5.46 -6.23
N PRO A 99 -2.02 4.36 -6.23
CA PRO A 99 -0.79 4.26 -7.00
C PRO A 99 -1.03 4.62 -8.48
N TYR A 100 -0.24 5.55 -9.01
CA TYR A 100 -0.29 5.90 -10.44
C TYR A 100 0.61 5.00 -11.29
N ASN A 101 1.79 4.62 -10.78
CA ASN A 101 2.67 3.67 -11.47
C ASN A 101 2.06 2.26 -11.44
N PRO A 102 2.12 1.49 -12.53
CA PRO A 102 1.72 0.09 -12.54
C PRO A 102 2.40 -0.70 -11.43
N ARG A 103 1.63 -1.55 -10.77
CA ARG A 103 2.12 -2.42 -9.69
C ARG A 103 1.42 -3.76 -9.76
N SER A 104 2.13 -4.81 -9.44
CA SER A 104 1.55 -6.12 -9.16
C SER A 104 1.58 -6.37 -7.66
N ALA A 105 0.60 -7.11 -7.15
CA ALA A 105 0.59 -7.56 -5.76
C ALA A 105 0.78 -9.07 -5.71
N TYR A 106 1.56 -9.55 -4.75
CA TYR A 106 1.87 -10.96 -4.56
C TYR A 106 1.61 -11.37 -3.12
N ILE A 107 1.05 -12.56 -2.95
CA ILE A 107 1.08 -13.30 -1.69
C ILE A 107 2.27 -14.27 -1.73
N LYS A 108 3.06 -14.31 -0.66
CA LYS A 108 4.24 -15.16 -0.54
C LYS A 108 4.17 -15.97 0.76
N PHE A 109 4.65 -17.21 0.70
CA PHE A 109 4.74 -18.13 1.83
C PHE A 109 6.22 -18.43 2.07
N ARG A 110 6.76 -17.84 3.14
CA ARG A 110 8.16 -18.00 3.55
C ARG A 110 8.23 -18.97 4.72
N SER A 111 9.01 -20.04 4.59
CA SER A 111 9.30 -20.92 5.71
C SER A 111 10.11 -20.18 6.78
N VAL A 112 9.70 -20.32 8.04
CA VAL A 112 10.37 -19.68 9.19
C VAL A 112 11.69 -20.39 9.52
N SER A 113 11.82 -21.69 9.21
CA SER A 113 12.99 -22.48 9.59
C SER A 113 14.24 -22.18 8.75
N ASP A 114 14.06 -21.87 7.47
CA ASP A 114 15.16 -21.65 6.50
C ASP A 114 15.05 -20.34 5.73
N GLY A 115 13.98 -19.55 5.94
CA GLY A 115 13.74 -18.29 5.27
C GLY A 115 13.37 -18.40 3.79
N ARG A 116 13.17 -19.61 3.25
CA ARG A 116 12.92 -19.83 1.82
C ARG A 116 11.48 -19.47 1.46
N ILE A 117 11.29 -18.77 0.34
CA ILE A 117 9.97 -18.59 -0.28
C ILE A 117 9.60 -19.89 -1.02
N TYR A 118 8.69 -20.67 -0.44
CA TYR A 118 8.23 -21.93 -1.04
C TYR A 118 7.10 -21.73 -2.05
N PHE A 119 6.34 -20.65 -1.90
CA PHE A 119 5.25 -20.34 -2.81
C PHE A 119 5.07 -18.83 -2.94
N SER A 120 4.81 -18.37 -4.15
CA SER A 120 4.53 -16.97 -4.49
C SER A 120 3.46 -16.95 -5.56
N HIS A 121 2.41 -16.18 -5.35
CA HIS A 121 1.29 -16.08 -6.29
C HIS A 121 0.90 -14.62 -6.51
N GLN A 122 0.70 -14.24 -7.77
CA GLN A 122 0.23 -12.91 -8.12
C GLN A 122 -1.27 -12.80 -7.85
N ILE A 123 -1.64 -11.85 -7.02
CA ILE A 123 -3.03 -11.53 -6.70
C ILE A 123 -3.68 -10.92 -7.95
N GLN A 124 -4.86 -11.41 -8.32
CA GLN A 124 -5.64 -10.92 -9.46
C GLN A 124 -6.38 -9.62 -9.09
N SER A 125 -5.62 -8.58 -8.74
CA SER A 125 -6.11 -7.24 -8.44
C SER A 125 -5.04 -6.23 -8.82
N ASN A 126 -5.42 -5.16 -9.52
CA ASN A 126 -4.50 -4.09 -9.90
C ASN A 126 -4.51 -2.98 -8.82
N PRO A 127 -3.39 -2.75 -8.11
CA PRO A 127 -3.26 -1.71 -7.09
C PRO A 127 -3.52 -0.29 -7.57
N GLN A 128 -3.42 0.00 -8.87
CA GLN A 128 -3.78 1.32 -9.40
C GLN A 128 -5.26 1.67 -9.21
N PHE A 129 -6.11 0.65 -8.99
CA PHE A 129 -7.54 0.82 -8.69
C PHE A 129 -7.85 0.70 -7.20
N TRP A 130 -6.85 0.62 -6.33
CA TRP A 130 -7.04 0.68 -4.88
C TRP A 130 -7.23 2.13 -4.43
N PHE A 131 -8.31 2.77 -4.91
CA PHE A 131 -8.67 4.17 -4.65
C PHE A 131 -8.86 4.47 -3.16
N THR A 132 -8.92 5.74 -2.79
CA THR A 132 -9.24 6.16 -1.43
C THR A 132 -10.51 5.47 -0.91
N GLY A 133 -10.42 4.88 0.29
CA GLY A 133 -11.52 4.14 0.92
C GLY A 133 -11.19 2.68 1.22
N ASN A 134 -12.23 1.90 1.53
CA ASN A 134 -12.11 0.49 1.94
C ASN A 134 -12.00 -0.45 0.75
N HIS A 135 -11.17 -1.47 0.90
CA HIS A 135 -10.92 -2.51 -0.09
C HIS A 135 -10.94 -3.89 0.57
N ARG A 136 -11.35 -4.87 -0.22
CA ARG A 136 -11.38 -6.28 0.17
C ARG A 136 -10.78 -7.12 -0.94
N LEU A 137 -9.65 -7.79 -0.65
CA LEU A 137 -9.02 -8.72 -1.57
C LEU A 137 -9.34 -10.14 -1.14
N GLU A 138 -9.98 -10.89 -2.03
CA GLU A 138 -10.12 -12.33 -1.89
C GLU A 138 -9.02 -13.03 -2.69
N ILE A 139 -8.23 -13.85 -2.01
CA ILE A 139 -7.12 -14.59 -2.59
C ILE A 139 -7.44 -16.07 -2.41
N SER A 140 -7.49 -16.80 -3.52
CA SER A 140 -7.76 -18.23 -3.54
C SER A 140 -6.69 -18.90 -4.38
N VAL A 141 -5.86 -19.74 -3.76
CA VAL A 141 -4.69 -20.34 -4.40
C VAL A 141 -4.59 -21.81 -4.06
N ASN A 142 -4.10 -22.62 -5.00
CA ASN A 142 -3.75 -24.01 -4.69
C ASN A 142 -2.31 -24.04 -4.18
N LEU A 143 -2.12 -24.52 -2.95
CA LEU A 143 -0.78 -24.65 -2.39
C LEU A 143 -0.01 -25.78 -3.10
N PRO A 144 1.33 -25.71 -3.16
CA PRO A 144 2.14 -26.78 -3.73
C PRO A 144 1.86 -28.14 -3.07
N SER A 145 1.87 -29.21 -3.86
CA SER A 145 1.66 -30.60 -3.38
C SER A 145 2.75 -31.08 -2.42
N HIS A 146 3.93 -30.47 -2.46
CA HIS A 146 5.09 -30.83 -1.65
C HIS A 146 5.51 -29.72 -0.67
N LEU A 147 4.56 -28.90 -0.20
CA LEU A 147 4.84 -27.89 0.82
C LEU A 147 5.27 -28.56 2.15
N PRO A 148 6.50 -28.37 2.65
CA PRO A 148 6.95 -29.01 3.89
C PRO A 148 6.12 -28.62 5.11
N ALA A 149 6.06 -29.49 6.13
CA ALA A 149 5.50 -29.13 7.43
C ALA A 149 6.39 -28.09 8.14
N GLY A 150 5.79 -27.22 8.96
CA GLY A 150 6.49 -26.15 9.66
C GLY A 150 5.71 -24.83 9.68
N ASP A 151 6.33 -23.80 10.24
CA ASP A 151 5.75 -22.46 10.32
C ASP A 151 6.05 -21.65 9.05
N TYR A 152 5.04 -20.95 8.55
CA TYR A 152 5.15 -20.07 7.38
C TYR A 152 4.74 -18.66 7.74
N ASP A 153 5.61 -17.70 7.40
CA ASP A 153 5.22 -16.31 7.28
C ASP A 153 4.45 -16.12 5.97
N VAL A 154 3.24 -15.59 6.08
CA VAL A 154 2.42 -15.17 4.95
C VAL A 154 2.62 -13.67 4.74
N LEU A 155 3.12 -13.31 3.57
CA LEU A 155 3.67 -12.00 3.26
C LEU A 155 2.98 -11.40 2.03
N LEU A 156 2.66 -10.11 2.10
CA LEU A 156 2.19 -9.31 0.98
C LEU A 156 3.36 -8.51 0.38
N HIS A 157 3.58 -8.64 -0.92
CA HIS A 157 4.65 -7.93 -1.64
C HIS A 157 4.08 -7.17 -2.84
N LEU A 158 4.45 -5.90 -2.96
CA LEU A 158 4.09 -5.02 -4.09
C LEU A 158 5.38 -4.43 -4.70
N PRO A 159 6.13 -5.21 -5.49
CA PRO A 159 7.38 -4.77 -6.09
C PRO A 159 7.16 -3.66 -7.12
N ASP A 160 8.25 -3.04 -7.56
CA ASP A 160 8.20 -2.21 -8.78
C ASP A 160 7.84 -3.07 -10.00
N ALA A 161 7.14 -2.48 -10.98
CA ALA A 161 6.79 -3.18 -12.22
C ALA A 161 8.02 -3.37 -13.13
N SER A 162 9.05 -2.54 -13.01
CA SER A 162 10.30 -2.70 -13.72
C SER A 162 11.12 -3.84 -13.10
N MET A 163 11.38 -4.90 -13.89
CA MET A 163 12.17 -6.06 -13.44
C MET A 163 13.56 -5.67 -12.91
N SER A 164 14.17 -4.62 -13.46
CA SER A 164 15.51 -4.15 -13.05
C SER A 164 15.58 -3.65 -11.60
N ILE A 165 14.44 -3.26 -11.01
CA ILE A 165 14.34 -2.74 -9.65
C ILE A 165 13.24 -3.43 -8.83
N ALA A 166 12.63 -4.49 -9.34
CA ALA A 166 11.55 -5.21 -8.68
C ALA A 166 11.99 -5.84 -7.34
N ASP A 167 13.26 -6.27 -7.24
CA ASP A 167 13.83 -6.87 -6.03
C ASP A 167 14.42 -5.83 -5.05
N ARG A 168 14.35 -4.54 -5.37
CA ARG A 168 14.83 -3.46 -4.51
C ARG A 168 13.74 -3.05 -3.51
N ALA A 169 13.94 -3.37 -2.24
CA ALA A 169 12.97 -3.16 -1.17
C ALA A 169 12.49 -1.71 -1.02
N GLU A 170 13.35 -0.73 -1.30
CA GLU A 170 13.04 0.70 -1.26
C GLU A 170 12.02 1.14 -2.32
N TYR A 171 11.82 0.35 -3.37
CA TYR A 171 10.79 0.58 -4.37
C TYR A 171 9.51 -0.21 -4.10
N ALA A 172 9.46 -1.11 -3.12
CA ALA A 172 8.26 -1.87 -2.81
C ALA A 172 7.24 -1.04 -2.00
N VAL A 173 5.95 -1.32 -2.16
CA VAL A 173 4.91 -0.60 -1.41
C VAL A 173 4.84 -1.08 0.04
N ARG A 174 5.08 -0.15 0.97
CA ARG A 174 4.91 -0.35 2.41
C ARG A 174 3.50 -0.01 2.86
N PHE A 175 2.86 -0.92 3.59
CA PHE A 175 1.62 -0.66 4.30
C PHE A 175 1.92 0.05 5.62
N ALA A 176 1.06 1.00 5.99
CA ALA A 176 1.20 1.86 7.16
C ALA A 176 0.72 1.18 8.46
N ASN A 177 1.25 -0.01 8.73
CA ASN A 177 1.00 -0.83 9.91
C ASN A 177 2.30 -1.01 10.72
N ILE A 178 2.16 -1.12 12.04
CA ILE A 178 3.28 -1.31 12.96
C ILE A 178 3.69 -2.79 12.93
N LYS A 179 5.01 -3.06 12.94
CA LYS A 179 5.59 -4.42 12.98
C LYS A 179 5.24 -5.35 11.81
N THR A 180 4.79 -4.81 10.67
CA THR A 180 4.50 -5.60 9.47
C THR A 180 5.55 -5.42 8.37
N TRP A 181 6.22 -4.28 8.30
CA TRP A 181 7.17 -3.96 7.24
C TRP A 181 8.55 -4.56 7.46
N GLU A 182 9.09 -5.25 6.46
CA GLU A 182 10.46 -5.78 6.42
C GLU A 182 11.33 -4.95 5.49
N ALA A 183 12.17 -4.09 6.05
CA ALA A 183 13.00 -3.17 5.27
C ALA A 183 14.01 -3.85 4.33
N ALA A 184 14.47 -5.05 4.68
CA ALA A 184 15.46 -5.79 3.87
C ALA A 184 14.86 -6.41 2.60
N THR A 185 13.57 -6.76 2.62
CA THR A 185 12.91 -7.53 1.56
C THR A 185 11.81 -6.76 0.84
N GLY A 186 11.30 -5.69 1.44
CA GLY A 186 10.15 -4.95 0.92
C GLY A 186 8.81 -5.64 1.20
N TYR A 187 8.79 -6.64 2.09
CA TYR A 187 7.60 -7.44 2.38
C TYR A 187 6.77 -6.84 3.51
N ASN A 188 5.45 -6.99 3.42
CA ASN A 188 4.51 -6.71 4.49
C ASN A 188 4.03 -8.04 5.08
N LYS A 189 4.54 -8.41 6.27
CA LYS A 189 4.11 -9.61 6.98
C LYS A 189 2.65 -9.46 7.44
N LEU A 190 1.81 -10.39 7.00
CA LEU A 190 0.39 -10.45 7.37
C LEU A 190 0.23 -11.21 8.69
N PHE A 191 0.76 -12.43 8.75
CA PHE A 191 0.71 -13.32 9.91
C PHE A 191 1.70 -14.49 9.74
N THR A 192 1.82 -15.32 10.77
CA THR A 192 2.52 -16.61 10.73
C THR A 192 1.49 -17.72 10.96
N GLN A 193 1.57 -18.82 10.20
CA GLN A 193 0.69 -19.96 10.34
C GLN A 193 1.48 -21.27 10.31
N THR A 194 1.16 -22.19 11.22
CA THR A 194 1.72 -23.53 11.26
C THR A 194 1.01 -24.44 10.27
N LYS A 195 1.79 -25.07 9.39
CA LYS A 195 1.38 -26.23 8.61
C LYS A 195 1.78 -27.50 9.37
N LYS A 196 0.78 -28.24 9.84
CA LYS A 196 0.99 -29.58 10.44
C LYS A 196 1.34 -30.62 9.38
#